data_AF-A0A0F9M7A7-F1
#
_entry.id   AF-A0A0F9M7A7-F1
#
_cell.length_a   1.000
_cell.length_b   1.000
_cell.length_c   1.000
_cell.angle_alpha   90.00
_cell.angle_beta   90.00
_cell.angle_gamma   90.00
#
_symmetry.space_group_name_H-M   'P 1'
#
loop_
_entity.id
_entity.type
_entity.pdbx_description
1 polymer ?
#
loop_
_entity_poly.entity_id
_entity_poly.type
_entity_poly.pdbx_seq_one_letter_code
_entity_poly.pdbx_strand_id
1 'polypeptide(L)'
;MTLYLFERIDKVTDSWHSAGGIVIIAKDRRQAKEIATKYFDSKFDKRDKVGITIDEWKSVKVFVLAGKHKPEVFIFPDEGCC
;
A
#
# COMPACT_ATOMS: atom_id res chain seq x y z
N MET A 1 8.24 -14.41 -4.00
CA MET A 1 7.30 -13.40 -3.46
C MET A 1 7.10 -12.33 -4.52
N THR A 2 6.05 -11.54 -4.39
CA THR A 2 5.68 -10.48 -5.32
C THR A 2 5.69 -9.15 -4.59
N LEU A 3 6.36 -8.17 -5.17
CA LEU A 3 6.35 -6.78 -4.71
C LEU A 3 5.29 -6.02 -5.51
N TYR A 4 4.41 -5.34 -4.78
CA TYR A 4 3.37 -4.45 -5.29
C TYR A 4 3.73 -3.03 -4.89
N LEU A 5 4.11 -2.21 -5.86
CA LEU A 5 4.48 -0.81 -5.68
C LEU A 5 3.33 0.07 -6.15
N PHE A 6 2.77 0.83 -5.21
CA PHE A 6 1.74 1.83 -5.42
C PHE A 6 2.38 3.21 -5.28
N GLU A 7 2.40 3.96 -6.37
CA GLU A 7 2.87 5.34 -6.40
C GLU A 7 1.66 6.27 -6.38
N ARG A 8 1.75 7.41 -5.66
CA ARG A 8 0.75 8.48 -5.64
C ARG A 8 -0.65 8.03 -5.19
N ILE A 9 -0.72 7.34 -4.07
CA ILE A 9 -1.98 6.98 -3.41
C ILE A 9 -2.60 8.23 -2.78
N ASP A 10 -3.91 8.37 -2.92
CA ASP A 10 -4.64 9.59 -2.54
C ASP A 10 -4.54 9.89 -1.04
N LYS A 11 -4.64 8.87 -0.20
CA LYS A 11 -4.56 9.00 1.26
C LYS A 11 -3.79 7.84 1.88
N VAL A 12 -2.59 8.14 2.37
CA VAL A 12 -1.72 7.18 3.06
C VAL A 12 -1.67 7.43 4.57
N THR A 13 -1.88 8.68 5.01
CA THR A 13 -2.00 9.06 6.43
C THR A 13 -3.03 10.17 6.66
N ASP A 14 -3.43 10.40 7.91
CA ASP A 14 -4.28 11.53 8.32
C ASP A 14 -3.50 12.85 8.44
N SER A 15 -2.16 12.78 8.40
CA SER A 15 -1.30 13.96 8.38
C SER A 15 -1.25 14.48 6.94
N TRP A 16 -1.87 15.64 6.75
CA TRP A 16 -2.28 16.29 5.50
C TRP A 16 -1.26 16.29 4.33
N HIS A 17 -1.11 15.17 3.60
CA HIS A 17 -0.41 15.13 2.30
C HIS A 17 -1.08 14.08 1.39
N SER A 18 -1.53 14.52 0.21
CA SER A 18 -1.94 13.62 -0.88
C SER A 18 -0.71 13.12 -1.66
N ALA A 19 -0.83 11.97 -2.32
CA ALA A 19 0.21 11.34 -3.14
C ALA A 19 1.36 10.64 -2.37
N GLY A 20 1.04 9.89 -1.32
CA GLY A 20 2.00 8.98 -0.68
C GLY A 20 2.25 7.70 -1.49
N GLY A 21 3.23 6.90 -1.08
CA GLY A 21 3.58 5.61 -1.67
C GLY A 21 3.34 4.44 -0.72
N ILE A 22 3.05 3.26 -1.27
CA ILE A 22 2.99 2.00 -0.51
C ILE A 22 3.72 0.91 -1.29
N VAL A 23 4.53 0.14 -0.57
CA VAL A 23 5.11 -1.09 -1.08
C VAL A 23 4.61 -2.27 -0.26
N ILE A 24 4.09 -3.29 -0.93
CA ILE A 24 3.62 -4.52 -0.29
C ILE A 24 4.39 -5.70 -0.85
N ILE A 25 4.99 -6.50 0.02
CA ILE A 25 5.58 -7.80 -0.33
C ILE A 25 4.58 -8.88 0.08
N ALA A 26 4.11 -9.68 -0.87
CA ALA A 26 3.13 -10.72 -0.63
C ALA A 26 3.29 -11.90 -1.60
N LYS A 27 2.70 -13.06 -1.27
CA LYS A 27 2.70 -14.25 -2.12
C LYS A 27 1.85 -14.07 -3.39
N ASP A 28 0.76 -13.34 -3.27
CA ASP A 28 -0.24 -13.10 -4.31
C ASP A 28 -1.04 -11.83 -4.01
N ARG A 29 -1.88 -11.45 -4.98
CA ARG A 29 -2.70 -10.23 -4.90
C ARG A 29 -3.71 -10.28 -3.74
N ARG A 30 -4.17 -11.47 -3.35
CA ARG A 30 -5.13 -11.64 -2.26
C ARG A 30 -4.46 -11.29 -0.92
N GLN A 31 -3.28 -11.85 -0.67
CA GLN A 31 -2.50 -11.54 0.53
C GLN A 31 -2.07 -10.06 0.55
N ALA A 32 -1.73 -9.47 -0.61
CA ALA A 32 -1.41 -8.04 -0.67
C ALA A 32 -2.59 -7.16 -0.21
N LYS A 33 -3.82 -7.47 -0.67
CA LYS A 33 -5.04 -6.80 -0.20
C LYS A 33 -5.26 -6.99 1.29
N GLU A 34 -5.12 -8.21 1.79
CA GLU A 34 -5.27 -8.52 3.22
C GLU A 34 -4.29 -7.72 4.09
N ILE A 35 -3.02 -7.60 3.68
CA ILE A 35 -1.99 -6.83 4.39
C ILE A 35 -2.32 -5.34 4.38
N ALA A 36 -2.68 -4.78 3.22
CA ALA A 36 -3.09 -3.38 3.10
C ALA A 36 -4.28 -3.06 4.01
N THR A 37 -5.36 -3.85 3.92
CA THR A 37 -6.55 -3.65 4.73
C THR A 37 -6.24 -3.72 6.22
N LYS A 38 -5.46 -4.70 6.67
CA LYS A 38 -5.05 -4.79 8.08
C LYS A 38 -4.23 -3.59 8.53
N TYR A 39 -3.32 -3.08 7.68
CA TYR A 39 -2.56 -1.89 7.96
C TYR A 39 -3.49 -0.69 8.18
N PHE A 40 -4.39 -0.40 7.23
CA PHE A 40 -5.30 0.73 7.33
C PHE A 40 -6.27 0.60 8.50
N ASP A 41 -6.89 -0.57 8.69
CA ASP A 41 -7.79 -0.83 9.83
C ASP A 41 -7.09 -0.64 11.19
N SER A 42 -5.77 -0.87 11.26
CA SER A 42 -4.99 -0.68 12.50
C SER A 42 -4.55 0.77 12.76
N LYS A 43 -4.61 1.62 11.74
CA LYS A 43 -4.10 3.00 11.78
C LYS A 43 -5.19 4.06 11.71
N PHE A 44 -6.33 3.75 11.12
CA PHE A 44 -7.43 4.69 10.85
C PHE A 44 -8.74 4.17 11.43
N ASP A 45 -9.63 5.09 11.85
CA ASP A 45 -11.01 4.73 12.20
C ASP A 45 -11.74 4.25 10.93
N LYS A 46 -12.60 3.23 11.03
CA LYS A 46 -13.41 2.70 9.92
C LYS A 46 -14.27 3.76 9.23
N ARG A 47 -14.55 4.88 9.91
CA ARG A 47 -15.27 6.02 9.35
C ARG A 47 -14.44 6.78 8.31
N ASP A 48 -13.13 6.78 8.48
CA ASP A 48 -12.17 7.22 7.47
C ASP A 48 -11.84 5.99 6.62
N LYS A 49 -12.56 5.82 5.51
CA LYS A 49 -12.27 4.76 4.54
C LYS A 49 -10.92 5.05 3.86
N VAL A 50 -9.83 4.81 4.57
CA VAL A 50 -8.47 4.89 4.06
C VAL A 50 -8.10 3.52 3.52
N GLY A 51 -7.68 3.46 2.27
CA GLY A 51 -7.39 2.21 1.59
C GLY A 51 -7.03 2.41 0.13
N ILE A 52 -6.44 1.38 -0.46
CA ILE A 52 -6.05 1.41 -1.87
C ILE A 52 -7.30 1.25 -2.75
N THR A 53 -7.58 2.26 -3.58
CA THR A 53 -8.73 2.31 -4.48
C THR A 53 -8.60 1.31 -5.63
N ILE A 54 -9.73 1.04 -6.32
CA ILE A 54 -9.73 0.16 -7.48
C ILE A 54 -8.79 0.67 -8.58
N ASP A 55 -8.69 1.99 -8.76
CA ASP A 55 -7.87 2.58 -9.82
C ASP A 55 -6.37 2.54 -9.46
N GLU A 56 -6.00 2.74 -8.19
CA GLU A 56 -4.63 2.51 -7.71
C GLU A 56 -4.21 1.04 -7.86
N TRP A 57 -5.16 0.12 -7.69
CA TRP A 57 -4.94 -1.31 -7.98
C TRP A 57 -4.77 -1.63 -9.45
N LYS A 58 -5.15 -0.74 -10.38
CA LYS A 58 -4.89 -0.89 -11.81
C LYS A 58 -3.53 -0.31 -12.20
N SER A 59 -3.05 0.72 -11.49
CA SER A 59 -1.76 1.37 -11.74
C SER A 59 -0.59 0.74 -10.99
N VAL A 60 -0.85 -0.20 -10.08
CA VAL A 60 0.19 -0.90 -9.29
C VAL A 60 1.26 -1.53 -10.19
N LYS A 61 2.53 -1.26 -9.87
CA LYS A 61 3.67 -1.92 -10.50
C LYS A 61 3.94 -3.24 -9.76
N VAL A 62 4.13 -4.32 -10.51
CA VAL A 62 4.26 -5.68 -9.95
C VAL A 62 5.61 -6.27 -10.33
N PHE A 63 6.37 -6.71 -9.34
CA PHE A 63 7.70 -7.29 -9.54
C PHE A 63 7.81 -8.64 -8.85
N VAL A 64 8.43 -9.62 -9.52
CA VAL A 64 8.75 -10.91 -8.92
C VAL A 64 10.08 -10.79 -8.19
N LEU A 65 10.08 -11.04 -6.88
CA LEU A 65 11.28 -11.02 -6.06
C LEU A 65 12.01 -12.36 -6.11
N ALA A 66 13.32 -12.30 -6.32
CA ALA A 66 14.22 -13.45 -6.18
C ALA A 66 14.41 -13.78 -4.69
N GLY A 67 14.39 -15.08 -4.35
CA GLY A 67 14.65 -15.56 -2.98
C GLY A 67 13.42 -15.61 -2.06
N LYS A 68 13.67 -15.93 -0.79
CA LYS A 68 12.65 -16.04 0.26
C LYS A 68 12.53 -14.72 1.02
N HIS A 69 11.38 -14.06 0.85
CA HIS A 69 11.03 -12.83 1.57
C HIS A 69 9.81 -13.10 2.45
N LYS A 70 9.70 -12.41 3.59
CA LYS A 70 8.49 -12.46 4.42
C LYS A 70 7.46 -11.45 3.89
N PRO A 71 6.15 -11.67 4.15
CA PRO A 71 5.14 -10.68 3.79
C PRO A 71 5.29 -9.42 4.65
N GLU A 72 5.39 -8.26 4.02
CA GLU A 72 5.70 -6.98 4.67
C GLU A 72 5.00 -5.82 3.95
N VAL A 73 4.80 -4.71 4.66
CA VAL A 73 4.24 -3.47 4.12
C VAL A 73 5.12 -2.29 4.53
N PHE A 74 5.48 -1.47 3.55
CA PHE A 74 6.23 -0.23 3.71
C PHE A 74 5.37 0.92 3.24
N ILE A 75 5.46 2.03 3.95
CA ILE A 75 4.60 3.19 3.77
C ILE A 75 5.50 4.39 3.62
N PHE A 76 5.27 5.14 2.56
CA PHE A 76 6.02 6.34 2.21
C PHE A 76 5.05 7.53 2.28
N PRO A 77 4.80 8.07 3.48
CA PRO A 77 3.81 9.13 3.67
C PRO A 77 4.18 10.41 2.90
N ASP A 78 5.49 10.65 2.71
CA ASP A 78 6.05 11.89 2.18
C ASP A 78 6.56 11.76 0.74
N GLU A 79 6.16 10.74 -0.03
CA GLU A 79 6.54 10.62 -1.45
C GLU A 79 5.98 11.77 -2.33
N GLY A 80 5.04 12.56 -1.80
CA GLY A 80 4.50 13.79 -2.39
C GLY A 80 4.91 15.08 -1.66
N CYS A 81 5.87 15.03 -0.73
CA CYS A 81 6.26 16.19 0.07
C CYS A 81 7.19 17.12 -0.73
N CYS A 82 6.67 18.31 -1.06
CA CYS A 82 7.43 19.49 -1.47
C CYS A 82 7.75 20.34 -0.22
#